data_AF-U6L375-F1
#
_entry.id   AF-U6L375-F1
#
_cell.length_a   1.000
_cell.length_b   1.000
_cell.length_c   1.000
_cell.angle_alpha   90.00
_cell.angle_beta   90.00
_cell.angle_gamma   90.00
#
_symmetry.space_group_name_H-M   'P 1'
#
loop_
_entity.id
_entity.type
_entity.pdbx_description
1 polymer ?
#
loop_
_entity_poly.entity_id
_entity_poly.type
_entity_poly.pdbx_seq_one_letter_code
_entity_poly.pdbx_strand_id
1 'polypeptide(L)'
;MTRIQTGGPDGDLGSNALLQTKSKTLAVVDGAGVVYDPEGLNAEELRRLARLRFKGEKTSSMLFDSSLLSPKGFKVPQDARDITLPDGTYVASGIEFRNNFHLSKFAVCDLFNPCGGRPASVNPRNVEQLFEQQTGLPKFKFIVEGANVFITDEARRELENRGVILFKDGKSPLLLLLFRLFSIFLAFLVFFGLLGSFFGLLGFFLVFLASTNKGGVTSSSMEVLAALSLTEEEFDRHMRVKDPNNPPKFYKDYVEAILQRIQENARLEFEAIWNEAERTGMHKCDLTDILSQKINQLKTDMAGSSALWKDEALVNFVLTKSIPDVLVPGLISVETFRQRVPETYQRAIFTTFLASRFLYKQPFTAEASAFAFIAYLDEIRSQMAAAAAAAAPAEEAAAK
;
A
#
# COMPACT_ATOMS: atom_id res chain seq x y z
N MET A 1 11.33 18.78 -1.02
CA MET A 1 11.00 17.93 0.13
C MET A 1 12.17 17.00 0.44
N THR A 2 12.71 17.07 1.65
CA THR A 2 13.72 16.13 2.16
C THR A 2 13.07 14.92 2.82
N ARG A 3 13.76 13.78 2.79
CA ARG A 3 13.20 12.51 3.24
C ARG A 3 14.20 11.70 4.05
N ILE A 4 13.72 11.05 5.10
CA ILE A 4 14.44 9.98 5.81
C ILE A 4 13.57 8.73 5.79
N GLN A 5 14.19 7.57 5.63
CA GLN A 5 13.48 6.30 5.75
C GLN A 5 14.21 5.30 6.64
N THR A 6 13.43 4.50 7.37
CA THR A 6 13.88 3.19 7.86
C THR A 6 13.43 2.11 6.89
N GLY A 7 14.13 0.98 6.85
CA GLY A 7 13.99 -0.01 5.78
C GLY A 7 14.93 0.30 4.62
N GLY A 8 15.84 -0.64 4.36
CA GLY A 8 16.91 -0.48 3.39
C GLY A 8 16.58 -0.98 2.00
N PRO A 9 17.57 -0.95 1.09
CA PRO A 9 17.45 -1.57 -0.23
C PRO A 9 17.27 -3.09 -0.18
N ASP A 10 17.48 -3.73 0.98
CA ASP A 10 17.28 -5.16 1.23
C ASP A 10 15.82 -5.53 1.52
N GLY A 11 15.04 -4.61 2.07
CA GLY A 11 13.63 -4.80 2.39
C GLY A 11 12.68 -4.59 1.20
N ASP A 12 11.54 -5.29 1.19
CA ASP A 12 10.51 -5.13 0.16
C ASP A 12 9.99 -3.68 0.08
N LEU A 13 9.57 -3.11 1.21
CA LEU A 13 9.02 -1.76 1.26
C LEU A 13 10.12 -0.71 1.04
N GLY A 14 11.26 -0.87 1.72
CA GLY A 14 12.38 0.06 1.64
C GLY A 14 12.95 0.21 0.23
N SER A 15 13.20 -0.91 -0.47
CA SER A 15 13.72 -0.90 -1.83
C SER A 15 12.76 -0.26 -2.84
N ASN A 16 11.48 -0.63 -2.82
CA ASN A 16 10.49 -0.04 -3.71
C ASN A 16 10.29 1.46 -3.44
N ALA A 17 10.33 1.86 -2.17
CA ALA A 17 10.26 3.28 -1.82
C ALA A 17 11.49 4.06 -2.30
N LEU A 18 12.68 3.46 -2.40
CA LEU A 18 13.84 4.09 -3.03
C LEU A 18 13.71 4.20 -4.55
N LEU A 19 13.12 3.20 -5.21
CA LEU A 19 12.90 3.22 -6.65
C LEU A 19 11.90 4.28 -7.09
N GLN A 20 10.84 4.49 -6.29
CA GLN A 20 9.72 5.36 -6.63
C GLN A 20 9.86 6.80 -6.11
N THR A 21 10.83 7.06 -5.22
CA THR A 21 10.93 8.38 -4.60
C THR A 21 11.34 9.46 -5.59
N LYS A 22 10.68 10.61 -5.47
CA LYS A 22 11.05 11.88 -6.11
C LYS A 22 11.65 12.87 -5.10
N SER A 23 11.73 12.47 -3.83
CA SER A 23 12.23 13.31 -2.74
C SER A 23 13.74 13.19 -2.58
N LYS A 24 14.36 14.22 -2.03
CA LYS A 24 15.79 14.21 -1.68
C LYS A 24 16.00 13.36 -0.42
N THR A 25 16.54 12.16 -0.58
CA THR A 25 16.76 11.24 0.54
C THR A 25 18.02 11.63 1.30
N LEU A 26 17.87 11.99 2.58
CA LEU A 26 18.98 12.37 3.45
C LEU A 26 19.55 11.16 4.21
N ALA A 27 18.70 10.19 4.59
CA ALA A 27 19.16 9.01 5.29
C ALA A 27 18.37 7.76 4.89
N VAL A 28 19.10 6.63 4.90
CA VAL A 28 18.53 5.28 4.86
C VAL A 28 19.06 4.50 6.05
N VAL A 29 18.15 3.97 6.86
CA VAL A 29 18.47 3.16 8.04
C VAL A 29 17.93 1.76 7.84
N ASP A 30 18.80 0.75 7.90
CA ASP A 30 18.40 -0.65 7.74
C ASP A 30 19.16 -1.56 8.71
N GLY A 31 18.98 -2.88 8.58
CA GLY A 31 19.63 -3.83 9.48
C GLY A 31 21.16 -3.66 9.54
N ALA A 32 21.79 -3.28 8.43
CA ALA A 32 23.24 -3.17 8.34
C ALA A 32 23.80 -1.89 8.96
N GLY A 33 23.03 -0.80 9.04
CA GLY A 33 23.51 0.45 9.63
C GLY A 33 22.73 1.70 9.22
N VAL A 34 23.41 2.85 9.28
CA VAL A 34 22.90 4.16 8.89
C VAL A 34 23.80 4.76 7.83
N VAL A 35 23.25 5.14 6.67
CA VAL A 35 23.90 6.07 5.75
C VAL A 35 23.14 7.39 5.78
N TYR A 36 23.86 8.49 5.93
CA TYR A 36 23.29 9.83 6.05
C TYR A 36 24.14 10.86 5.32
N ASP A 37 23.48 11.82 4.66
CA ASP A 37 24.10 13.01 4.13
C ASP A 37 23.12 14.19 4.21
N PRO A 38 23.44 15.28 4.92
CA PRO A 38 22.57 16.46 4.98
C PRO A 38 22.44 17.15 3.61
N GLU A 39 23.41 16.95 2.72
CA GLU A 39 23.38 17.43 1.34
C GLU A 39 22.66 16.47 0.39
N GLY A 40 22.14 15.35 0.92
CA GLY A 40 21.35 14.34 0.23
C GLY A 40 22.17 13.24 -0.43
N LEU A 41 21.70 12.02 -0.27
CA LEU A 41 22.30 10.83 -0.87
C LEU A 41 22.05 10.80 -2.38
N ASN A 42 23.03 10.29 -3.12
CA ASN A 42 22.93 10.11 -4.57
C ASN A 42 21.77 9.14 -4.92
N ALA A 43 20.81 9.65 -5.69
CA ALA A 43 19.58 8.91 -6.01
C ALA A 43 19.83 7.71 -6.93
N GLU A 44 20.75 7.81 -7.90
CA GLU A 44 21.06 6.69 -8.80
C GLU A 44 21.78 5.57 -8.05
N GLU A 45 22.64 5.92 -7.10
CA GLU A 45 23.30 4.93 -6.25
C GLU A 45 22.29 4.19 -5.36
N LEU A 46 21.35 4.91 -4.75
CA LEU A 46 20.25 4.27 -4.00
C LEU A 46 19.40 3.36 -4.89
N ARG A 47 19.11 3.76 -6.13
CA ARG A 47 18.39 2.92 -7.11
C ARG A 47 19.22 1.70 -7.52
N ARG A 48 20.54 1.84 -7.68
CA ARG A 48 21.45 0.71 -7.95
C ARG A 48 21.34 -0.31 -6.83
N LEU A 49 21.48 0.13 -5.57
CA LEU A 49 21.38 -0.73 -4.39
C LEU A 49 20.01 -1.42 -4.30
N ALA A 50 18.92 -0.69 -4.52
CA ALA A 50 17.57 -1.27 -4.51
C ALA A 50 17.39 -2.33 -5.62
N ARG A 51 17.97 -2.12 -6.82
CA ARG A 51 17.90 -3.08 -7.93
C ARG A 51 18.68 -4.38 -7.67
N LEU A 52 19.75 -4.34 -6.87
CA LEU A 52 20.51 -5.54 -6.50
C LEU A 52 19.63 -6.61 -5.84
N ARG A 53 18.70 -6.18 -4.96
CA ARG A 53 17.74 -7.07 -4.30
C ARG A 53 17.02 -7.97 -5.30
N PHE A 54 16.62 -7.39 -6.42
CA PHE A 54 15.82 -8.08 -7.41
C PHE A 54 16.63 -8.87 -8.43
N LYS A 55 17.96 -8.73 -8.38
CA LYS A 55 18.89 -9.66 -9.03
C LYS A 55 19.24 -10.85 -8.12
N GLY A 56 18.66 -10.93 -6.91
CA GLY A 56 19.02 -11.91 -5.90
C GLY A 56 20.37 -11.64 -5.24
N GLU A 57 20.94 -10.45 -5.44
CA GLU A 57 22.23 -10.06 -4.89
C GLU A 57 22.06 -9.48 -3.48
N LYS A 58 23.07 -9.70 -2.62
CA LYS A 58 23.11 -9.06 -1.29
C LYS A 58 23.18 -7.55 -1.44
N THR A 59 22.34 -6.83 -0.70
CA THR A 59 22.32 -5.37 -0.71
C THR A 59 22.06 -4.84 0.69
N SER A 60 22.48 -3.61 0.97
CA SER A 60 22.15 -2.86 2.19
C SER A 60 22.60 -1.40 2.03
N SER A 61 22.18 -0.54 2.94
CA SER A 61 22.62 0.84 3.09
C SER A 61 24.15 0.95 3.21
N MET A 62 24.79 -0.06 3.78
CA MET A 62 26.25 -0.10 3.97
C MET A 62 27.02 -0.39 2.68
N LEU A 63 26.35 -0.77 1.59
CA LEU A 63 26.96 -0.89 0.26
C LEU A 63 26.96 0.41 -0.55
N PHE A 64 26.42 1.50 0.01
CA PHE A 64 26.46 2.82 -0.63
C PHE A 64 27.90 3.28 -0.87
N ASP A 65 28.20 3.75 -2.08
CA ASP A 65 29.50 4.29 -2.45
C ASP A 65 29.84 5.56 -1.65
N SER A 66 30.80 5.46 -0.74
CA SER A 66 31.22 6.56 0.13
C SER A 66 31.84 7.73 -0.64
N SER A 67 32.33 7.54 -1.86
CA SER A 67 32.86 8.64 -2.69
C SER A 67 31.78 9.62 -3.14
N LEU A 68 30.51 9.21 -3.06
CA LEU A 68 29.33 10.03 -3.38
C LEU A 68 28.77 10.78 -2.17
N LEU A 69 29.37 10.65 -0.99
CA LEU A 69 29.02 11.43 0.19
C LEU A 69 29.72 12.79 0.14
N SER A 70 29.00 13.83 0.56
CA SER A 70 29.59 15.13 0.89
C SER A 70 30.55 14.99 2.08
N PRO A 71 31.43 15.98 2.34
CA PRO A 71 32.26 15.99 3.54
C PRO A 71 31.49 15.94 4.87
N LYS A 72 30.17 16.18 4.84
CA LYS A 72 29.27 16.11 6.01
C LYS A 72 28.56 14.76 6.12
N GLY A 73 28.58 13.96 5.05
CA GLY A 73 27.94 12.66 4.99
C GLY A 73 28.74 11.60 5.74
N PHE A 74 28.05 10.56 6.22
CA PHE A 74 28.67 9.46 6.94
C PHE A 74 27.94 8.14 6.77
N LYS A 75 28.66 7.06 7.07
CA LYS A 75 28.13 5.70 7.22
C LYS A 75 28.49 5.19 8.61
N VAL A 76 27.51 4.63 9.30
CA VAL A 76 27.68 3.95 10.59
C VAL A 76 27.21 2.51 10.44
N PRO A 77 28.13 1.55 10.23
CA PRO A 77 27.83 0.13 10.31
C PRO A 77 27.27 -0.26 11.68
N GLN A 78 26.38 -1.25 11.72
CA GLN A 78 25.78 -1.71 12.99
C GLN A 78 26.80 -2.25 14.00
N ASP A 79 27.94 -2.76 13.52
CA ASP A 79 29.04 -3.33 14.31
C ASP A 79 30.12 -2.29 14.66
N ALA A 80 29.97 -1.04 14.22
CA ALA A 80 30.91 0.03 14.55
C ALA A 80 30.98 0.27 16.07
N ARG A 81 32.19 0.56 16.54
CA ARG A 81 32.53 0.89 17.93
C ARG A 81 33.40 2.12 17.95
N ASP A 82 33.09 3.03 18.88
CA ASP A 82 33.94 4.17 19.24
C ASP A 82 34.41 5.00 18.03
N ILE A 83 33.47 5.36 17.15
CA ILE A 83 33.74 6.18 15.96
C ILE A 83 33.37 7.65 16.21
N THR A 84 34.01 8.56 15.49
CA THR A 84 33.68 9.99 15.48
C THR A 84 33.15 10.38 14.11
N LEU A 85 31.95 10.98 14.07
CA LEU A 85 31.32 11.47 12.84
C LEU A 85 32.00 12.77 12.35
N PRO A 86 31.79 13.18 11.09
CA PRO A 86 32.42 14.38 10.53
C PRO A 86 32.15 15.68 11.31
N ASP A 87 31.02 15.76 12.03
CA ASP A 87 30.66 16.90 12.87
C ASP A 87 31.25 16.84 14.30
N GLY A 88 32.10 15.84 14.58
CA GLY A 88 32.69 15.58 15.89
C GLY A 88 31.81 14.76 16.85
N THR A 89 30.61 14.33 16.43
CA THR A 89 29.75 13.49 17.28
C THR A 89 30.37 12.13 17.51
N TYR A 90 30.53 11.74 18.78
CA TYR A 90 31.00 10.42 19.16
C TYR A 90 29.87 9.38 19.13
N VAL A 91 30.14 8.22 18.54
CA VAL A 91 29.24 7.08 18.46
C VAL A 91 29.94 5.86 19.07
N ALA A 92 29.57 5.54 20.31
CA ALA A 92 30.10 4.38 21.03
C ALA A 92 29.64 3.03 20.43
N SER A 93 28.42 2.99 19.89
CA SER A 93 27.76 1.75 19.47
C SER A 93 26.93 1.99 18.20
N GLY A 94 27.38 1.43 17.07
CA GLY A 94 26.69 1.54 15.80
C GLY A 94 25.27 0.98 15.84
N ILE A 95 25.06 -0.14 16.54
CA ILE A 95 23.72 -0.73 16.71
C ILE A 95 22.78 0.17 17.51
N GLU A 96 23.28 0.83 18.55
CA GLU A 96 22.49 1.77 19.36
C GLU A 96 22.17 3.04 18.58
N PHE A 97 23.16 3.55 17.84
CA PHE A 97 22.99 4.71 16.96
C PHE A 97 21.94 4.45 15.88
N ARG A 98 22.06 3.32 15.16
CA ARG A 98 21.05 2.86 14.17
C ARG A 98 19.67 2.77 14.79
N ASN A 99 19.57 2.14 15.95
CA ASN A 99 18.32 1.87 16.66
C ASN A 99 17.59 3.13 17.13
N ASN A 100 18.31 4.24 17.31
CA ASN A 100 17.77 5.50 17.81
C ASN A 100 17.98 6.65 16.80
N PHE A 101 18.36 6.37 15.55
CA PHE A 101 18.71 7.40 14.58
C PHE A 101 17.56 8.38 14.36
N HIS A 102 16.32 7.90 14.30
CA HIS A 102 15.11 8.71 14.15
C HIS A 102 14.85 9.67 15.32
N LEU A 103 15.48 9.45 16.48
CA LEU A 103 15.40 10.33 17.65
C LEU A 103 16.58 11.32 17.70
N SER A 104 17.63 11.09 16.90
CA SER A 104 18.86 11.88 16.93
C SER A 104 18.66 13.30 16.40
N LYS A 105 19.70 14.15 16.58
CA LYS A 105 19.75 15.50 15.98
C LYS A 105 19.86 15.48 14.44
N PHE A 106 20.30 14.37 13.85
CA PHE A 106 20.47 14.24 12.40
C PHE A 106 19.14 13.98 11.68
N ALA A 107 18.17 13.41 12.38
CA ALA A 107 16.89 13.02 11.81
C ALA A 107 15.89 14.18 11.80
N VAL A 108 16.18 15.20 10.98
CA VAL A 108 15.30 16.34 10.72
C VAL A 108 15.06 16.44 9.21
N CYS A 109 13.81 16.34 8.78
CA CYS A 109 13.44 16.39 7.37
C CYS A 109 11.95 16.69 7.17
N ASP A 110 11.52 16.94 5.94
CA ASP A 110 10.09 17.15 5.68
C ASP A 110 9.28 15.85 5.82
N LEU A 111 9.75 14.73 5.28
CA LEU A 111 9.03 13.45 5.23
C LEU A 111 9.82 12.31 5.89
N PHE A 112 9.24 11.69 6.92
CA PHE A 112 9.73 10.44 7.49
C PHE A 112 8.89 9.25 7.03
N ASN A 113 9.55 8.23 6.47
CA ASN A 113 8.93 6.98 6.06
C ASN A 113 9.51 5.79 6.84
N PRO A 114 8.84 5.33 7.90
CA PRO A 114 9.23 4.09 8.52
C PRO A 114 8.76 2.91 7.67
N CYS A 115 9.63 2.37 6.83
CA CYS A 115 9.39 1.20 5.97
C CYS A 115 10.02 -0.08 6.54
N GLY A 116 10.48 -0.04 7.79
CA GLY A 116 11.05 -1.16 8.52
C GLY A 116 11.47 -0.73 9.93
N GLY A 117 12.17 -1.61 10.64
CA GLY A 117 12.64 -1.34 12.01
C GLY A 117 11.84 -2.10 13.06
N ARG A 118 12.13 -1.80 14.33
CA ARG A 118 11.55 -2.55 15.46
C ARG A 118 10.16 -2.00 15.79
N PRO A 119 9.21 -2.86 16.17
CA PRO A 119 7.94 -2.41 16.72
C PRO A 119 8.12 -1.43 17.88
N ALA A 120 7.23 -0.44 18.00
CA ALA A 120 7.21 0.58 19.03
C ALA A 120 8.54 1.36 19.20
N SER A 121 9.29 1.54 18.11
CA SER A 121 10.50 2.37 18.07
C SER A 121 10.22 3.83 18.43
N VAL A 122 9.00 4.30 18.19
CA VAL A 122 8.47 5.56 18.72
C VAL A 122 7.27 5.23 19.62
N ASN A 123 7.30 5.70 20.86
CA ASN A 123 6.35 5.39 21.92
C ASN A 123 6.25 6.57 22.90
N PRO A 124 5.33 6.56 23.88
CA PRO A 124 5.13 7.70 24.78
C PRO A 124 6.36 8.11 25.60
N ARG A 125 7.33 7.20 25.78
CA ARG A 125 8.55 7.50 26.56
C ARG A 125 9.57 8.31 25.75
N ASN A 126 9.50 8.30 24.42
CA ASN A 126 10.50 8.93 23.56
C ASN A 126 9.92 9.85 22.48
N VAL A 127 8.59 9.95 22.33
CA VAL A 127 7.94 10.79 21.31
C VAL A 127 8.38 12.26 21.38
N GLU A 128 8.65 12.78 22.58
CA GLU A 128 9.19 14.12 22.81
C GLU A 128 10.50 14.39 22.05
N GLN A 129 11.30 13.36 21.78
CA GLN A 129 12.56 13.50 21.05
C GLN A 129 12.36 13.70 19.54
N LEU A 130 11.13 13.57 19.02
CA LEU A 130 10.78 13.91 17.64
C LEU A 130 10.50 15.41 17.46
N PHE A 131 10.71 16.21 18.49
CA PHE A 131 10.57 17.66 18.45
C PHE A 131 11.90 18.34 18.81
N GLU A 132 12.13 19.49 18.21
CA GLU A 132 13.27 20.34 18.57
C GLU A 132 13.07 20.91 19.97
N GLN A 133 14.06 20.74 20.86
CA GLN A 133 13.94 21.14 22.26
C GLN A 133 13.78 22.65 22.45
N GLN A 134 14.39 23.44 21.57
CA GLN A 134 14.39 24.90 21.68
C GLN A 134 13.11 25.53 21.12
N THR A 135 12.62 25.02 19.99
CA THR A 135 11.49 25.62 19.25
C THR A 135 10.17 24.90 19.52
N GLY A 136 10.22 23.65 19.99
CA GLY A 136 9.06 22.76 20.10
C GLY A 136 8.55 22.25 18.76
N LEU A 137 9.16 22.67 17.64
CA LEU A 137 8.73 22.31 16.29
C LEU A 137 9.01 20.84 16.00
N PRO A 138 8.15 20.17 15.22
CA PRO A 138 8.36 18.79 14.86
C PRO A 138 9.57 18.64 13.92
N LYS A 139 10.40 17.63 14.17
CA LYS A 139 11.52 17.25 13.29
C LYS A 139 11.06 16.73 11.93
N PHE A 140 9.80 16.28 11.85
CA PHE A 140 9.15 15.77 10.64
C PHE A 140 7.81 16.46 10.42
N LYS A 141 7.58 17.03 9.24
CA LYS A 141 6.27 17.61 8.89
C LYS A 141 5.25 16.51 8.56
N PHE A 142 5.71 15.50 7.81
CA PHE A 142 4.92 14.38 7.35
C PHE A 142 5.51 13.06 7.84
N ILE A 143 4.66 12.17 8.31
CA ILE A 143 5.01 10.78 8.59
C ILE A 143 4.04 9.88 7.82
N VAL A 144 4.58 9.04 6.94
CA VAL A 144 3.78 8.06 6.18
C VAL A 144 4.36 6.67 6.45
N GLU A 145 3.67 5.91 7.30
CA GLU A 145 4.15 4.63 7.81
C GLU A 145 4.03 3.53 6.76
N GLY A 146 5.17 2.97 6.35
CA GLY A 146 5.31 1.81 5.45
C GLY A 146 5.06 0.48 6.14
N ALA A 147 5.70 0.29 7.30
CA ALA A 147 5.59 -0.91 8.10
C ALA A 147 4.66 -0.67 9.28
N ASN A 148 3.67 -1.55 9.45
CA ASN A 148 2.82 -1.54 10.63
C ASN A 148 3.70 -1.63 11.90
N VAL A 149 3.24 -0.99 12.98
CA VAL A 149 3.79 -1.03 14.35
C VAL A 149 5.09 -0.28 14.66
N PHE A 150 5.65 0.57 13.77
CA PHE A 150 6.85 1.37 14.13
C PHE A 150 6.56 2.42 15.22
N ILE A 151 5.43 3.11 15.12
CA ILE A 151 4.93 4.10 16.09
C ILE A 151 3.77 3.50 16.88
N THR A 152 3.67 3.74 18.19
CA THR A 152 2.47 3.32 18.98
C THR A 152 1.30 4.28 18.76
N ASP A 153 0.06 3.84 19.03
CA ASP A 153 -1.12 4.68 18.80
C ASP A 153 -1.10 5.96 19.65
N GLU A 154 -0.63 5.90 20.90
CA GLU A 154 -0.49 7.08 21.76
C GLU A 154 0.53 8.07 21.21
N ALA A 155 1.67 7.57 20.70
CA ALA A 155 2.68 8.42 20.09
C ALA A 155 2.18 9.07 18.79
N ARG A 156 1.34 8.38 18.00
CA ARG A 156 0.70 8.97 16.82
C ARG A 156 -0.17 10.17 17.18
N ARG A 157 -1.03 10.02 18.20
CA ARG A 157 -1.90 11.10 18.66
C ARG A 157 -1.10 12.31 19.15
N GLU A 158 -0.02 12.08 19.88
CA GLU A 158 0.88 13.16 20.34
C GLU A 158 1.54 13.90 19.18
N LEU A 159 2.00 13.16 18.16
CA LEU A 159 2.56 13.75 16.94
C LEU A 159 1.51 14.61 16.21
N GLU A 160 0.30 14.10 16.04
CA GLU A 160 -0.78 14.84 15.38
C GLU A 160 -1.24 16.07 16.19
N ASN A 161 -1.34 15.98 17.52
CA ASN A 161 -1.65 17.11 18.41
C ASN A 161 -0.68 18.29 18.21
N ARG A 162 0.56 17.98 17.84
CA ARG A 162 1.64 18.95 17.65
C ARG A 162 1.88 19.28 16.18
N GLY A 163 0.90 19.02 15.33
CA GLY A 163 0.86 19.47 13.94
C GLY A 163 1.58 18.58 12.93
N VAL A 164 2.00 17.37 13.33
CA VAL A 164 2.55 16.40 12.38
C VAL A 164 1.42 15.78 11.57
N ILE A 165 1.54 15.79 10.25
CA ILE A 165 0.59 15.10 9.37
C ILE A 165 1.02 13.63 9.27
N LEU A 166 0.28 12.76 9.96
CA LEU A 166 0.59 11.33 10.06
C LEU A 166 -0.44 10.48 9.32
N PHE A 167 0.06 9.56 8.49
CA PHE A 167 -0.73 8.48 7.88
C PHE A 167 -0.20 7.12 8.35
N LYS A 168 -1.04 6.45 9.13
CA LYS A 168 -0.80 5.11 9.67
C LYS A 168 -0.97 4.05 8.58
N ASP A 169 -0.19 2.97 8.66
CA ASP A 169 -0.49 1.74 7.91
C ASP A 169 -1.79 1.14 8.45
N GLY A 170 -2.90 1.39 7.76
CA GLY A 170 -4.21 0.89 8.17
C GLY A 170 -4.40 -0.59 7.80
N LYS A 171 -5.18 -1.33 8.58
CA LYS A 171 -5.69 -2.62 8.11
C LYS A 171 -6.78 -2.32 7.07
N SER A 172 -6.55 -2.58 5.78
CA SER A 172 -7.64 -2.43 4.80
C SER A 172 -8.74 -3.49 5.05
N PRO A 173 -10.02 -3.17 4.84
CA PRO A 173 -11.09 -4.16 4.72
C PRO A 173 -10.95 -5.09 3.51
N LEU A 174 -10.25 -4.63 2.47
CA LEU A 174 -9.77 -5.47 1.38
C LEU A 174 -8.74 -6.49 1.94
N LEU A 175 -7.90 -6.07 2.89
CA LEU A 175 -6.83 -6.87 3.53
C LEU A 175 -7.34 -8.14 4.24
N LEU A 176 -8.48 -8.09 4.94
CA LEU A 176 -8.98 -9.22 5.74
C LEU A 176 -9.58 -10.36 4.90
N LEU A 177 -10.13 -10.02 3.74
CA LEU A 177 -10.64 -11.00 2.78
C LEU A 177 -9.49 -11.67 2.01
N LEU A 178 -8.48 -10.87 1.68
CA LEU A 178 -7.37 -11.26 0.83
C LEU A 178 -6.28 -12.05 1.58
N PHE A 179 -6.12 -11.82 2.89
CA PHE A 179 -5.28 -12.67 3.74
C PHE A 179 -5.84 -14.10 3.85
N ARG A 180 -7.16 -14.29 3.76
CA ARG A 180 -7.79 -15.62 3.67
C ARG A 180 -7.56 -16.28 2.31
N LEU A 181 -7.53 -15.52 1.21
CA LEU A 181 -7.14 -16.01 -0.12
C LEU A 181 -5.71 -16.53 -0.13
N PHE A 182 -4.76 -15.78 0.43
CA PHE A 182 -3.36 -16.19 0.53
C PHE A 182 -3.17 -17.41 1.46
N SER A 183 -3.82 -17.43 2.62
CA SER A 183 -3.65 -18.52 3.61
C SER A 183 -4.24 -19.85 3.16
N ILE A 184 -5.38 -19.83 2.46
CA ILE A 184 -6.03 -21.06 1.94
C ILE A 184 -5.32 -21.56 0.69
N PHE A 185 -4.85 -20.67 -0.19
CA PHE A 185 -4.08 -21.06 -1.37
C PHE A 185 -2.69 -21.62 -0.99
N LEU A 186 -2.04 -21.03 0.02
CA LEU A 186 -0.81 -21.58 0.59
C LEU A 186 -1.05 -22.95 1.24
N ALA A 187 -2.17 -23.13 1.96
CA ALA A 187 -2.56 -24.44 2.50
C ALA A 187 -2.85 -25.47 1.38
N PHE A 188 -3.46 -25.05 0.27
CA PHE A 188 -3.71 -25.89 -0.91
C PHE A 188 -2.39 -26.31 -1.58
N LEU A 189 -1.44 -25.39 -1.74
CA LEU A 189 -0.11 -25.69 -2.31
C LEU A 189 0.74 -26.60 -1.41
N VAL A 190 0.63 -26.46 -0.09
CA VAL A 190 1.25 -27.38 0.89
C VAL A 190 0.61 -28.77 0.79
N PHE A 191 -0.72 -28.84 0.71
CA PHE A 191 -1.46 -30.11 0.69
C PHE A 191 -1.21 -30.92 -0.58
N PHE A 192 -0.99 -30.26 -1.73
CA PHE A 192 -0.73 -30.92 -3.01
C PHE A 192 0.76 -31.01 -3.40
N GLY A 193 1.68 -30.65 -2.51
CA GLY A 193 3.13 -30.75 -2.78
C GLY A 193 3.64 -29.82 -3.89
N LEU A 194 2.86 -28.79 -4.26
CA LEU A 194 3.17 -27.83 -5.32
C LEU A 194 4.06 -26.68 -4.85
N LEU A 195 4.53 -26.71 -3.60
CA LEU A 195 5.35 -25.66 -2.98
C LEU A 195 6.62 -25.36 -3.79
N GLY A 196 7.31 -26.40 -4.28
CA GLY A 196 8.58 -26.25 -5.01
C GLY A 196 8.42 -25.51 -6.35
N SER A 197 7.35 -25.81 -7.09
CA SER A 197 7.01 -25.16 -8.36
C SER A 197 6.45 -23.76 -8.15
N PHE A 198 5.78 -23.52 -7.02
CA PHE A 198 5.19 -22.23 -6.66
C PHE A 198 6.24 -21.21 -6.19
N PHE A 199 7.22 -21.62 -5.38
CA PHE A 199 8.32 -20.75 -4.97
C PHE A 199 9.33 -20.48 -6.10
N GLY A 200 9.45 -21.39 -7.08
CA GLY A 200 10.17 -21.12 -8.33
C GLY A 200 9.47 -20.06 -9.22
N LEU A 201 8.13 -19.96 -9.14
CA LEU A 201 7.33 -18.94 -9.83
C LEU A 201 7.30 -17.58 -9.11
N LEU A 202 7.41 -17.55 -7.78
CA LEU A 202 7.38 -16.31 -6.98
C LEU A 202 8.68 -15.48 -7.05
N GLY A 203 9.71 -15.98 -7.74
CA GLY A 203 11.07 -15.44 -7.71
C GLY A 203 11.25 -14.04 -8.30
N PHE A 204 10.25 -13.42 -8.94
CA PHE A 204 10.40 -12.11 -9.57
C PHE A 204 9.16 -11.23 -9.39
N PHE A 205 9.27 -10.28 -8.46
CA PHE A 205 8.74 -8.91 -8.51
C PHE A 205 7.22 -8.66 -8.71
N LEU A 206 6.54 -8.17 -7.67
CA LEU A 206 5.72 -6.95 -7.72
C LEU A 206 5.33 -6.49 -6.29
N VAL A 207 5.88 -5.38 -5.79
CA VAL A 207 5.35 -4.69 -4.61
C VAL A 207 5.33 -3.19 -4.90
N PHE A 208 4.15 -2.67 -5.25
CA PHE A 208 3.95 -1.23 -5.41
C PHE A 208 3.04 -0.69 -4.31
N LEU A 209 3.44 0.45 -3.75
CA LEU A 209 2.74 1.18 -2.71
C LEU A 209 1.60 2.01 -3.32
N ALA A 210 0.37 1.86 -2.81
CA ALA A 210 -0.49 3.02 -2.52
C ALA A 210 -1.57 2.67 -1.48
N SER A 211 -1.08 2.33 -0.29
CA SER A 211 -1.54 2.83 1.01
C SER A 211 -0.64 2.05 2.00
N THR A 212 0.64 2.42 1.86
CA THR A 212 1.93 1.95 2.39
C THR A 212 2.25 0.46 2.61
N ASN A 213 1.28 -0.44 2.77
CA ASN A 213 1.44 -1.90 2.69
C ASN A 213 0.25 -2.59 2.01
N LYS A 214 -0.89 -1.89 1.87
CA LYS A 214 -2.11 -2.37 1.20
C LYS A 214 -1.94 -2.62 -0.30
N GLY A 215 -0.96 -1.97 -0.93
CA GLY A 215 -0.66 -2.12 -2.35
C GLY A 215 -0.15 -3.53 -2.70
N GLY A 216 0.75 -4.10 -1.89
CA GLY A 216 1.24 -5.48 -2.09
C GLY A 216 0.15 -6.54 -1.92
N VAL A 217 -0.78 -6.33 -0.97
CA VAL A 217 -1.95 -7.21 -0.81
C VAL A 217 -2.90 -7.07 -1.99
N THR A 218 -3.12 -5.86 -2.48
CA THR A 218 -3.98 -5.62 -3.65
C THR A 218 -3.40 -6.28 -4.91
N SER A 219 -2.10 -6.13 -5.17
CA SER A 219 -1.46 -6.73 -6.35
C SER A 219 -1.48 -8.26 -6.31
N SER A 220 -1.06 -8.87 -5.20
CA SER A 220 -1.09 -10.34 -5.03
C SER A 220 -2.51 -10.92 -5.16
N SER A 221 -3.51 -10.17 -4.71
CA SER A 221 -4.90 -10.62 -4.79
C SER A 221 -5.47 -10.55 -6.19
N MET A 222 -5.08 -9.53 -6.96
CA MET A 222 -5.45 -9.44 -8.37
C MET A 222 -4.76 -10.55 -9.17
N GLU A 223 -3.53 -10.92 -8.83
CA GLU A 223 -2.87 -12.08 -9.43
C GLU A 223 -3.61 -13.40 -9.15
N VAL A 224 -4.00 -13.64 -7.90
CA VAL A 224 -4.85 -14.80 -7.54
C VAL A 224 -6.19 -14.74 -8.26
N LEU A 225 -6.81 -13.56 -8.35
CA LEU A 225 -8.07 -13.37 -9.08
C LEU A 225 -7.93 -13.75 -10.55
N ALA A 226 -6.86 -13.31 -11.22
CA ALA A 226 -6.58 -13.69 -12.60
C ALA A 226 -6.40 -15.21 -12.74
N ALA A 227 -5.67 -15.84 -11.81
CA ALA A 227 -5.50 -17.30 -11.80
C ALA A 227 -6.80 -18.07 -11.61
N LEU A 228 -7.75 -17.57 -10.81
CA LEU A 228 -9.08 -18.17 -10.63
C LEU A 228 -10.02 -17.90 -11.82
N SER A 229 -9.78 -16.83 -12.57
CA SER A 229 -10.68 -16.36 -13.64
C SER A 229 -10.35 -16.97 -15.00
N LEU A 230 -9.10 -17.38 -15.22
CA LEU A 230 -8.57 -17.86 -16.50
C LEU A 230 -8.41 -19.38 -16.50
N THR A 231 -8.54 -20.01 -17.67
CA THR A 231 -8.10 -21.40 -17.84
C THR A 231 -6.58 -21.51 -17.78
N GLU A 232 -6.05 -22.72 -17.66
CA GLU A 232 -4.60 -22.94 -17.66
C GLU A 232 -3.95 -22.41 -18.95
N GLU A 233 -4.57 -22.63 -20.11
CA GLU A 233 -4.08 -22.17 -21.41
C GLU A 233 -4.16 -20.65 -21.55
N GLU A 234 -5.24 -20.03 -21.09
CA GLU A 234 -5.39 -18.58 -21.06
C GLU A 234 -4.34 -17.94 -20.13
N PHE A 235 -4.12 -18.52 -18.95
CA PHE A 235 -3.14 -18.03 -17.99
C PHE A 235 -1.71 -18.17 -18.52
N ASP A 236 -1.33 -19.32 -19.09
CA ASP A 236 0.00 -19.53 -19.70
C ASP A 236 0.27 -18.53 -20.84
N ARG A 237 -0.76 -18.20 -21.62
CA ARG A 237 -0.65 -17.26 -22.73
C ARG A 237 -0.56 -15.80 -22.29
N HIS A 238 -1.41 -15.40 -21.35
CA HIS A 238 -1.64 -13.98 -21.06
C HIS A 238 -0.90 -13.48 -19.82
N MET A 239 -0.68 -14.35 -18.83
CA MET A 239 -0.10 -13.98 -17.53
C MET A 239 1.32 -14.50 -17.31
N ARG A 240 1.65 -15.71 -17.79
CA ARG A 240 2.97 -16.31 -17.54
C ARG A 240 4.07 -15.54 -18.29
N VAL A 241 5.01 -14.98 -17.53
CA VAL A 241 6.23 -14.36 -18.06
C VAL A 241 7.28 -15.45 -18.30
N LYS A 242 7.54 -15.76 -19.58
CA LYS A 242 8.56 -16.76 -19.98
C LYS A 242 9.95 -16.14 -20.14
N ASP A 243 9.99 -14.88 -20.59
CA ASP A 243 11.19 -14.06 -20.66
C ASP A 243 10.95 -12.77 -19.86
N PRO A 244 11.69 -12.53 -18.76
CA PRO A 244 11.57 -11.30 -17.96
C PRO A 244 11.75 -10.01 -18.77
N ASN A 245 12.51 -10.04 -19.87
CA ASN A 245 12.71 -8.86 -20.72
C ASN A 245 11.57 -8.62 -21.71
N ASN A 246 10.71 -9.62 -21.92
CA ASN A 246 9.60 -9.54 -22.85
C ASN A 246 8.30 -10.16 -22.27
N PRO A 247 7.72 -9.55 -21.22
CA PRO A 247 6.47 -10.06 -20.66
C PRO A 247 5.29 -9.85 -21.63
N PRO A 248 4.25 -10.72 -21.57
CA PRO A 248 3.06 -10.60 -22.42
C PRO A 248 2.42 -9.22 -22.34
N LYS A 249 1.84 -8.75 -23.45
CA LYS A 249 1.16 -7.44 -23.48
C LYS A 249 0.03 -7.37 -22.45
N PHE A 250 -0.80 -8.42 -22.37
CA PHE A 250 -1.88 -8.49 -21.40
C PHE A 250 -1.36 -8.32 -19.96
N TYR A 251 -0.32 -9.06 -19.58
CA TYR A 251 0.30 -8.94 -18.26
C TYR A 251 0.72 -7.50 -17.95
N LYS A 252 1.37 -6.81 -18.89
CA LYS A 252 1.76 -5.39 -18.72
C LYS A 252 0.55 -4.49 -18.51
N ASP A 253 -0.47 -4.63 -19.35
CA ASP A 253 -1.71 -3.84 -19.26
C ASP A 253 -2.46 -4.12 -17.95
N TYR A 254 -2.45 -5.38 -17.49
CA TYR A 254 -3.07 -5.81 -16.23
C TYR A 254 -2.35 -5.23 -15.02
N VAL A 255 -1.01 -5.28 -15.00
CA VAL A 255 -0.20 -4.63 -13.96
C VAL A 255 -0.47 -3.13 -13.92
N GLU A 256 -0.52 -2.45 -15.06
CA GLU A 256 -0.81 -1.02 -15.11
C GLU A 256 -2.21 -0.70 -14.57
N ALA A 257 -3.22 -1.48 -14.93
CA ALA A 257 -4.58 -1.31 -14.41
C ALA A 257 -4.66 -1.55 -12.89
N ILE A 258 -3.88 -2.50 -12.35
CA ILE A 258 -3.76 -2.72 -10.91
C ILE A 258 -3.12 -1.50 -10.22
N LEU A 259 -2.06 -0.92 -10.81
CA LEU A 259 -1.40 0.26 -10.26
C LEU A 259 -2.36 1.46 -10.20
N GLN A 260 -3.13 1.68 -11.25
CA GLN A 260 -4.16 2.71 -11.29
C GLN A 260 -5.22 2.49 -10.22
N ARG A 261 -5.69 1.24 -10.04
CA ARG A 261 -6.65 0.90 -8.98
C ARG A 261 -6.09 1.15 -7.58
N ILE A 262 -4.83 0.79 -7.36
CA ILE A 262 -4.13 1.01 -6.09
C ILE A 262 -4.04 2.52 -5.80
N GLN A 263 -3.62 3.34 -6.76
CA GLN A 263 -3.54 4.80 -6.62
C GLN A 263 -4.91 5.43 -6.34
N GLU A 264 -5.94 5.04 -7.08
CA GLU A 264 -7.30 5.54 -6.88
C GLU A 264 -7.86 5.19 -5.50
N ASN A 265 -7.64 3.96 -5.03
CA ASN A 265 -8.04 3.55 -3.70
C ASN A 265 -7.32 4.36 -2.62
N ALA A 266 -6.00 4.59 -2.77
CA ALA A 266 -5.22 5.41 -1.83
C ALA A 266 -5.75 6.83 -1.77
N ARG A 267 -6.05 7.42 -2.93
CA ARG A 267 -6.60 8.78 -3.04
C ARG A 267 -7.94 8.87 -2.32
N LEU A 268 -8.88 7.97 -2.61
CA LEU A 268 -10.20 8.01 -1.98
C LEU A 268 -10.15 7.79 -0.47
N GLU A 269 -9.30 6.87 -0.01
CA GLU A 269 -9.12 6.63 1.42
C GLU A 269 -8.49 7.85 2.11
N PHE A 270 -7.48 8.47 1.49
CA PHE A 270 -6.88 9.71 1.97
C PHE A 270 -7.92 10.82 2.08
N GLU A 271 -8.68 11.08 1.02
CA GLU A 271 -9.70 12.13 1.00
C GLU A 271 -10.78 11.88 2.06
N ALA A 272 -11.24 10.64 2.21
CA ALA A 272 -12.22 10.29 3.24
C ALA A 272 -11.69 10.61 4.65
N ILE A 273 -10.47 10.14 4.97
CA ILE A 273 -9.85 10.36 6.28
C ILE A 273 -9.58 11.86 6.50
N TRP A 274 -9.10 12.56 5.48
CA TRP A 274 -8.78 13.99 5.55
C TRP A 274 -10.02 14.83 5.84
N ASN A 275 -11.06 14.68 5.02
CA ASN A 275 -12.29 15.43 5.15
C ASN A 275 -12.98 15.14 6.50
N GLU A 276 -12.95 13.89 6.95
CA GLU A 276 -13.51 13.53 8.24
C GLU A 276 -12.71 14.09 9.43
N ALA A 277 -11.37 14.15 9.31
CA ALA A 277 -10.51 14.79 10.31
C ALA A 277 -10.81 16.29 10.41
N GLU A 278 -10.94 16.99 9.29
CA GLU A 278 -11.31 18.41 9.26
C GLU A 278 -12.71 18.65 9.87
N ARG A 279 -13.67 17.76 9.58
CA ARG A 279 -15.04 17.88 10.08
C ARG A 279 -15.16 17.62 11.58
N THR A 280 -14.40 16.66 12.12
CA THR A 280 -14.58 16.16 13.49
C THR A 280 -13.51 16.64 14.47
N GLY A 281 -12.35 17.07 13.98
CA GLY A 281 -11.17 17.33 14.80
C GLY A 281 -10.48 16.07 15.35
N MET A 282 -10.92 14.86 14.95
CA MET A 282 -10.30 13.60 15.39
C MET A 282 -8.94 13.35 14.72
N HIS A 283 -8.08 12.60 15.39
CA HIS A 283 -6.80 12.15 14.85
C HIS A 283 -6.99 11.24 13.64
N LYS A 284 -6.21 11.49 12.58
CA LYS A 284 -6.22 10.70 11.34
C LYS A 284 -5.83 9.25 11.59
N CYS A 285 -4.94 8.99 12.55
CA CYS A 285 -4.60 7.63 12.97
C CYS A 285 -5.82 6.85 13.52
N ASP A 286 -6.68 7.50 14.30
CA ASP A 286 -7.89 6.87 14.86
C ASP A 286 -8.98 6.73 13.80
N LEU A 287 -9.15 7.74 12.95
CA LEU A 287 -10.08 7.71 11.81
C LEU A 287 -9.76 6.58 10.83
N THR A 288 -8.48 6.26 10.63
CA THR A 288 -8.05 5.13 9.81
C THR A 288 -8.62 3.81 10.34
N ASP A 289 -8.59 3.59 11.65
CA ASP A 289 -9.11 2.38 12.28
C ASP A 289 -10.65 2.37 12.28
N ILE A 290 -11.29 3.50 12.55
CA ILE A 290 -12.76 3.64 12.51
C ILE A 290 -13.29 3.35 11.11
N LEU A 291 -12.69 3.94 10.07
CA LEU A 291 -13.10 3.72 8.69
C LEU A 291 -12.98 2.22 8.32
N SER A 292 -11.89 1.58 8.71
CA SER A 292 -11.71 0.14 8.47
C SER A 292 -12.77 -0.71 9.17
N GLN A 293 -13.08 -0.40 10.44
CA GLN A 293 -14.12 -1.08 11.20
C GLN A 293 -15.50 -0.89 10.55
N LYS A 294 -15.86 0.33 10.16
CA LYS A 294 -17.15 0.64 9.52
C LYS A 294 -17.32 -0.10 8.18
N ILE A 295 -16.26 -0.17 7.36
CA ILE A 295 -16.32 -0.93 6.10
C ILE A 295 -16.50 -2.42 6.39
N ASN A 296 -15.78 -2.99 7.36
CA ASN A 296 -15.92 -4.40 7.71
C ASN A 296 -17.31 -4.74 8.27
N GLN A 297 -17.89 -3.85 9.08
CA GLN A 297 -19.25 -4.00 9.59
C GLN A 297 -20.25 -4.01 8.44
N LEU A 298 -20.23 -2.98 7.58
CA LEU A 298 -21.16 -2.87 6.45
C LEU A 298 -21.02 -4.06 5.46
N LYS A 299 -19.80 -4.56 5.24
CA LYS A 299 -19.57 -5.79 4.46
C LYS A 299 -20.29 -6.99 5.07
N THR A 300 -20.20 -7.15 6.38
CA THR A 300 -20.81 -8.26 7.12
C THR A 300 -22.34 -8.17 7.06
N ASP A 301 -22.88 -6.97 7.25
CA ASP A 301 -24.33 -6.72 7.16
C ASP A 301 -24.86 -7.03 5.76
N MET A 302 -24.16 -6.59 4.71
CA MET A 302 -24.53 -6.93 3.32
C MET A 302 -24.41 -8.42 3.02
N ALA A 303 -23.41 -9.11 3.57
CA ALA A 303 -23.26 -10.55 3.39
C ALA A 303 -24.40 -11.34 4.05
N GLY A 304 -25.02 -10.80 5.11
CA GLY A 304 -26.22 -11.35 5.74
C GLY A 304 -27.51 -11.13 4.94
N SER A 305 -27.54 -10.16 4.02
CA SER A 305 -28.71 -9.85 3.19
C SER A 305 -28.63 -10.54 1.82
N SER A 306 -29.70 -11.24 1.43
CA SER A 306 -29.80 -11.85 0.10
C SER A 306 -30.36 -10.91 -0.98
N ALA A 307 -30.97 -9.78 -0.59
CA ALA A 307 -31.69 -8.91 -1.53
C ALA A 307 -30.76 -8.28 -2.57
N LEU A 308 -29.60 -7.78 -2.16
CA LEU A 308 -28.62 -7.16 -3.07
C LEU A 308 -27.97 -8.19 -4.00
N TRP A 309 -27.73 -9.41 -3.51
CA TRP A 309 -27.06 -10.46 -4.28
C TRP A 309 -27.98 -11.09 -5.34
N LYS A 310 -29.31 -11.07 -5.12
CA LYS A 310 -30.30 -11.56 -6.10
C LYS A 310 -30.53 -10.60 -7.26
N ASP A 311 -30.08 -9.36 -7.15
CA ASP A 311 -30.14 -8.38 -8.23
C ASP A 311 -28.97 -8.62 -9.19
N GLU A 312 -29.18 -9.54 -10.13
CA GLU A 312 -28.18 -9.98 -11.12
C GLU A 312 -27.58 -8.83 -11.92
N ALA A 313 -28.39 -7.82 -12.27
CA ALA A 313 -27.93 -6.64 -13.00
C ALA A 313 -26.98 -5.80 -12.15
N LEU A 314 -27.35 -5.55 -10.88
CA LEU A 314 -26.49 -4.83 -9.93
C LEU A 314 -25.19 -5.60 -9.68
N VAL A 315 -25.28 -6.91 -9.45
CA VAL A 315 -24.10 -7.78 -9.21
C VAL A 315 -23.14 -7.73 -10.39
N ASN A 316 -23.63 -7.95 -11.62
CA ASN A 316 -22.80 -7.90 -12.82
C ASN A 316 -22.14 -6.54 -13.01
N PHE A 317 -22.88 -5.45 -12.80
CA PHE A 317 -22.34 -4.11 -12.94
C PHE A 317 -21.24 -3.82 -11.91
N VAL A 318 -21.50 -4.14 -10.65
CA VAL A 318 -20.54 -3.91 -9.55
C VAL A 318 -19.28 -4.77 -9.74
N LEU A 319 -19.41 -6.04 -10.10
CA LEU A 319 -18.25 -6.90 -10.36
C LEU A 319 -17.40 -6.34 -11.50
N THR A 320 -18.03 -5.93 -12.61
CA THR A 320 -17.34 -5.29 -13.73
C THR A 320 -16.60 -4.02 -13.30
N LYS A 321 -17.20 -3.18 -12.46
CA LYS A 321 -16.53 -1.96 -11.94
C LYS A 321 -15.43 -2.23 -10.91
N SER A 322 -15.45 -3.40 -10.28
CA SER A 322 -14.51 -3.77 -9.20
C SER A 322 -13.21 -4.38 -9.73
N ILE A 323 -13.28 -5.02 -10.89
CA ILE A 323 -12.19 -5.77 -11.52
C ILE A 323 -11.53 -4.88 -12.58
N PRO A 324 -10.22 -5.03 -12.87
CA PRO A 324 -9.60 -4.33 -13.99
C PRO A 324 -10.29 -4.65 -15.31
N ASP A 325 -10.69 -3.61 -16.05
CA ASP A 325 -11.41 -3.70 -17.33
C ASP A 325 -10.70 -4.60 -18.36
N VAL A 326 -9.37 -4.63 -18.35
CA VAL A 326 -8.57 -5.49 -19.23
C VAL A 326 -8.84 -6.99 -18.99
N LEU A 327 -9.17 -7.39 -17.76
CA LEU A 327 -9.57 -8.76 -17.43
C LEU A 327 -11.08 -8.94 -17.64
N VAL A 328 -11.91 -8.13 -16.96
CA VAL A 328 -13.38 -8.16 -17.08
C VAL A 328 -13.87 -6.75 -17.37
N PRO A 329 -14.50 -6.46 -18.53
CA PRO A 329 -14.97 -7.41 -19.54
C PRO A 329 -13.96 -7.72 -20.67
N GLY A 330 -12.74 -7.20 -20.60
CA GLY A 330 -11.81 -7.12 -21.74
C GLY A 330 -11.31 -8.47 -22.27
N LEU A 331 -10.91 -9.39 -21.39
CA LEU A 331 -10.44 -10.72 -21.78
C LEU A 331 -11.53 -11.78 -21.63
N ILE A 332 -12.33 -11.69 -20.56
CA ILE A 332 -13.47 -12.56 -20.31
C ILE A 332 -14.70 -11.74 -19.94
N SER A 333 -15.88 -12.25 -20.25
CA SER A 333 -17.14 -11.62 -19.84
C SER A 333 -17.38 -11.77 -18.33
N VAL A 334 -18.26 -10.93 -17.78
CA VAL A 334 -18.66 -11.04 -16.36
C VAL A 334 -19.39 -12.37 -16.09
N GLU A 335 -20.13 -12.90 -17.04
CA GLU A 335 -20.78 -14.21 -16.94
C GLU A 335 -19.75 -15.33 -16.84
N THR A 336 -18.71 -15.28 -17.69
CA THR A 336 -17.61 -16.24 -17.66
C THR A 336 -16.86 -16.18 -16.32
N PHE A 337 -16.59 -14.96 -15.84
CA PHE A 337 -16.00 -14.74 -14.52
C PHE A 337 -16.86 -15.38 -13.41
N ARG A 338 -18.17 -15.15 -13.42
CA ARG A 338 -19.09 -15.67 -12.41
C ARG A 338 -19.28 -17.20 -12.46
N GLN A 339 -19.06 -17.82 -13.61
CA GLN A 339 -19.06 -19.29 -13.73
C GLN A 339 -17.78 -19.91 -13.16
N ARG A 340 -16.62 -19.26 -13.36
CA ARG A 340 -15.30 -19.81 -13.01
C ARG A 340 -14.89 -19.51 -11.56
N VAL A 341 -15.16 -18.31 -11.07
CA VAL A 341 -14.73 -17.88 -9.74
C VAL A 341 -15.75 -18.32 -8.67
N PRO A 342 -15.34 -18.91 -7.54
CA PRO A 342 -16.27 -19.29 -6.48
C PRO A 342 -17.12 -18.12 -5.96
N GLU A 343 -18.42 -18.39 -5.74
CA GLU A 343 -19.40 -17.37 -5.32
C GLU A 343 -18.97 -16.60 -4.05
N THR A 344 -18.33 -17.29 -3.11
CA THR A 344 -17.82 -16.66 -1.87
C THR A 344 -16.85 -15.52 -2.16
N TYR A 345 -16.00 -15.64 -3.18
CA TYR A 345 -15.10 -14.56 -3.60
C TYR A 345 -15.84 -13.47 -4.37
N GLN A 346 -16.79 -13.83 -5.23
CA GLN A 346 -17.60 -12.85 -5.95
C GLN A 346 -18.38 -11.96 -4.97
N ARG A 347 -19.06 -12.56 -3.99
CA ARG A 347 -19.79 -11.84 -2.92
C ARG A 347 -18.88 -10.91 -2.13
N ALA A 348 -17.65 -11.33 -1.91
CA ALA A 348 -16.71 -10.57 -1.11
C ALA A 348 -16.08 -9.41 -1.89
N ILE A 349 -15.84 -9.55 -3.20
CA ILE A 349 -15.50 -8.44 -4.10
C ILE A 349 -16.65 -7.43 -4.13
N PHE A 350 -17.86 -7.91 -4.39
CA PHE A 350 -19.09 -7.11 -4.46
C PHE A 350 -19.32 -6.28 -3.18
N THR A 351 -19.34 -6.94 -2.02
CA THR A 351 -19.59 -6.26 -0.74
C THR A 351 -18.45 -5.31 -0.37
N THR A 352 -17.19 -5.65 -0.66
CA THR A 352 -16.09 -4.75 -0.34
C THR A 352 -16.13 -3.49 -1.18
N PHE A 353 -16.40 -3.62 -2.49
CA PHE A 353 -16.50 -2.46 -3.38
C PHE A 353 -17.61 -1.52 -2.94
N LEU A 354 -18.83 -2.04 -2.70
CA LEU A 354 -19.95 -1.21 -2.26
C LEU A 354 -19.67 -0.53 -0.92
N ALA A 355 -19.19 -1.28 0.08
CA ALA A 355 -18.95 -0.73 1.41
C ALA A 355 -17.86 0.35 1.40
N SER A 356 -16.73 0.11 0.74
CA SER A 356 -15.64 1.08 0.72
C SER A 356 -16.02 2.34 -0.05
N ARG A 357 -16.64 2.19 -1.23
CA ARG A 357 -16.99 3.33 -2.09
C ARG A 357 -18.11 4.17 -1.50
N PHE A 358 -19.04 3.54 -0.78
CA PHE A 358 -20.02 4.26 0.03
C PHE A 358 -19.33 5.06 1.13
N LEU A 359 -18.56 4.40 2.01
CA LEU A 359 -17.99 5.06 3.20
C LEU A 359 -16.93 6.11 2.87
N TYR A 360 -16.24 6.01 1.72
CA TYR A 360 -15.35 7.09 1.26
C TYR A 360 -16.09 8.38 0.87
N LYS A 361 -17.40 8.31 0.61
CA LYS A 361 -18.24 9.48 0.26
C LYS A 361 -19.07 9.99 1.44
N GLN A 362 -19.03 9.34 2.60
CA GLN A 362 -19.92 9.65 3.72
C GLN A 362 -19.16 10.12 4.97
N PRO A 363 -19.80 10.91 5.85
CA PRO A 363 -19.31 11.17 7.19
C PRO A 363 -19.33 9.87 8.03
N PHE A 364 -18.27 9.07 7.95
CA PHE A 364 -18.28 7.68 8.43
C PHE A 364 -18.16 7.54 9.97
N THR A 365 -17.79 8.59 10.71
CA THR A 365 -17.83 8.58 12.19
C THR A 365 -19.24 8.76 12.73
N ALA A 366 -20.13 9.38 11.96
CA ALA A 366 -21.55 9.42 12.29
C ALA A 366 -22.20 8.05 12.06
N GLU A 367 -23.43 7.86 12.56
CA GLU A 367 -24.21 6.70 12.14
C GLU A 367 -24.52 6.81 10.64
N ALA A 368 -24.08 5.80 9.89
CA ALA A 368 -24.35 5.72 8.47
C ALA A 368 -25.86 5.53 8.28
N SER A 369 -26.52 6.52 7.68
CA SER A 369 -27.95 6.47 7.41
C SER A 369 -28.26 5.38 6.39
N ALA A 370 -29.19 4.48 6.71
CA ALA A 370 -29.73 3.51 5.75
C ALA A 370 -30.29 4.22 4.49
N PHE A 371 -30.88 5.41 4.64
CA PHE A 371 -31.33 6.21 3.52
C PHE A 371 -30.18 6.72 2.65
N ALA A 372 -29.04 7.08 3.24
CA ALA A 372 -27.85 7.46 2.47
C ALA A 372 -27.30 6.28 1.66
N PHE A 373 -27.35 5.06 2.24
CA PHE A 373 -26.96 3.86 1.52
C PHE A 373 -27.93 3.52 0.37
N ILE A 374 -29.25 3.68 0.57
CA ILE A 374 -30.25 3.54 -0.50
C ILE A 374 -29.99 4.54 -1.63
N ALA A 375 -29.80 5.82 -1.31
CA ALA A 375 -29.49 6.85 -2.29
C ALA A 375 -28.20 6.54 -3.08
N TYR A 376 -27.19 5.97 -2.41
CA TYR A 376 -25.97 5.48 -3.07
C TYR A 376 -26.25 4.32 -4.04
N LEU A 377 -27.13 3.38 -3.69
CA LEU A 377 -27.54 2.32 -4.62
C LEU A 377 -28.32 2.89 -5.82
N ASP A 378 -29.16 3.91 -5.62
CA ASP A 378 -29.87 4.59 -6.71
C ASP A 378 -28.91 5.34 -7.65
N GLU A 379 -27.84 5.93 -7.11
CA GLU A 379 -26.73 6.50 -7.89
C GLU A 379 -26.09 5.42 -8.78
N ILE A 380 -25.79 4.25 -8.22
CA ILE A 380 -25.24 3.12 -8.98
C ILE A 380 -26.21 2.66 -10.08
N ARG A 381 -27.50 2.53 -9.76
CA ARG A 381 -28.54 2.14 -10.74
C ARG A 381 -28.67 3.17 -11.87
N SER A 382 -28.50 4.45 -11.56
CA SER A 382 -28.48 5.52 -12.57
C SER A 382 -27.25 5.41 -13.48
N GLN A 383 -26.08 5.10 -12.91
CA GLN A 383 -24.86 4.84 -13.69
C GLN A 383 -25.00 3.59 -14.56
N MET A 384 -25.69 2.55 -14.07
CA MET A 384 -26.01 1.35 -14.86
C MET A 384 -26.88 1.69 -16.07
N ALA A 385 -27.95 2.46 -15.88
CA ALA A 385 -28.83 2.88 -16.96
C ALA A 385 -28.08 3.74 -17.99
N ALA A 386 -27.23 4.66 -17.54
CA ALA A 386 -26.40 5.48 -18.43
C ALA A 386 -25.40 4.65 -19.23
N ALA A 387 -24.75 3.66 -18.60
CA ALA A 387 -23.83 2.75 -19.28
C ALA A 387 -24.54 1.87 -20.32
N ALA A 388 -25.74 1.39 -20.02
CA ALA A 388 -26.57 0.64 -20.96
C ALA A 388 -26.99 1.49 -22.17
N ALA A 389 -27.37 2.76 -21.94
CA ALA A 389 -27.70 3.69 -23.01
C ALA A 389 -26.49 4.02 -23.90
N ALA A 390 -25.29 4.17 -23.32
CA ALA A 390 -24.06 4.42 -24.08
C ALA A 390 -23.58 3.21 -24.90
N ALA A 391 -23.94 2.00 -24.48
CA ALA A 391 -23.62 0.76 -25.19
C ALA A 391 -24.66 0.38 -26.27
N ALA A 392 -25.82 1.04 -26.30
CA ALA A 392 -26.81 0.83 -27.34
C ALA A 392 -26.24 1.32 -28.69
N PRO A 393 -26.33 0.52 -29.77
CA PRO A 393 -25.89 0.97 -31.09
C PRO A 393 -26.64 2.25 -31.48
N ALA A 394 -25.95 3.18 -32.15
CA ALA A 394 -26.53 4.39 -32.73
C ALA A 394 -27.45 4.06 -33.92
N GLU A 395 -28.47 3.24 -33.70
CA GLU A 395 -29.47 2.84 -34.69
C GLU A 395 -30.81 3.52 -34.39
N GLU A 396 -30.82 4.85 -34.21
CA GLU A 396 -32.06 5.63 -34.30
C GLU A 396 -31.85 7.13 -34.55
N ALA A 397 -30.99 7.47 -35.53
CA ALA A 397 -30.88 8.84 -36.05
C ALA A 397 -30.97 8.95 -37.59
N ALA A 398 -31.35 7.86 -38.29
CA ALA A 398 -31.51 7.85 -39.75
C ALA A 398 -32.93 7.43 -40.20
N ALA A 399 -33.94 7.72 -39.37
CA ALA A 399 -35.33 7.60 -39.75
C ALA A 399 -36.12 8.80 -39.21
N LYS A 400 -35.90 9.98 -39.81
CA LYS A 400 -36.87 11.08 -39.88
C LYS A 400 -36.56 12.00 -41.05
#